data_AF-A0A940ILB2-F1
#
_entry.id   AF-A0A940ILB2-F1
#
_cell.length_a   1.000
_cell.length_b   1.000
_cell.length_c   1.000
_cell.angle_alpha   90.00
_cell.angle_beta   90.00
_cell.angle_gamma   90.00
#
_symmetry.space_group_name_H-M   'P 1'
#
loop_
_entity.id
_entity.type
_entity.pdbx_description
1 polymer ?
#
loop_
_entity_poly.entity_id
_entity_poly.type
_entity_poly.pdbx_seq_one_letter_code
_entity_poly.pdbx_strand_id
1 'polypeptide(L)'
;MMNISNHTLDSFVGFYFGDIKIPIIAVYENPADFPGKYVARLFDLQQITNYIIVKDTLAEIRECIPSAFNKMPRSQEDDPTILEIWM
;
A
#
# COMPACT_ATOMS: atom_id res chain seq x y z
N MET A 1 3.58 21.97 1.34
CA MET A 1 3.42 20.52 1.09
C MET A 1 4.77 19.98 0.66
N MET A 2 5.44 19.18 1.48
CA MET A 2 6.68 18.51 1.05
C MET A 2 6.31 17.51 -0.03
N ASN A 3 6.92 17.66 -1.20
CA ASN A 3 6.80 16.72 -2.30
C ASN A 3 7.70 15.52 -1.96
N ILE A 4 7.17 14.57 -1.20
CA ILE A 4 7.92 13.35 -0.87
C ILE A 4 7.93 12.49 -2.13
N SER A 5 9.10 12.33 -2.74
CA SER A 5 9.27 11.42 -3.87
C SER A 5 8.99 9.99 -3.42
N ASN A 6 8.12 9.28 -4.13
CA ASN A 6 7.83 7.88 -3.84
C ASN A 6 9.07 7.00 -4.14
N HIS A 7 9.33 6.05 -3.25
CA HIS A 7 10.28 4.96 -3.44
C HIS A 7 9.49 3.73 -3.86
N THR A 8 9.48 3.45 -5.16
CA THR A 8 8.81 2.28 -5.70
C THR A 8 9.62 1.02 -5.41
N LEU A 9 8.97 0.04 -4.79
CA LEU A 9 9.50 -1.29 -4.52
C LEU A 9 8.86 -2.31 -5.47
N ASP A 10 9.57 -3.40 -5.73
CA ASP A 10 8.99 -4.53 -6.48
C ASP A 10 8.04 -5.38 -5.62
N SER A 11 8.35 -5.52 -4.33
CA SER A 11 7.62 -6.32 -3.35
C SER A 11 7.88 -5.85 -1.91
N PHE A 12 6.92 -6.07 -1.01
CA PHE A 12 7.13 -5.94 0.44
C PHE A 12 7.59 -7.27 1.07
N VAL A 13 7.58 -8.38 0.30
CA VAL A 13 8.16 -9.65 0.73
C VAL A 13 9.67 -9.47 0.91
N GLY A 14 10.17 -9.72 2.12
CA GLY A 14 11.57 -9.49 2.49
C GLY A 14 11.92 -8.04 2.78
N PHE A 15 10.96 -7.11 2.73
CA PHE A 15 11.16 -5.73 3.17
C PHE A 15 11.34 -5.66 4.68
N TYR A 16 12.31 -4.86 5.14
CA TYR A 16 12.58 -4.66 6.55
C TYR A 16 11.73 -3.51 7.10
N PHE A 17 10.74 -3.83 7.94
CA PHE A 17 9.81 -2.86 8.55
C PHE A 17 10.32 -2.27 9.87
N GLY A 18 11.58 -2.49 10.28
CA GLY A 18 12.01 -2.26 11.67
C GLY A 18 11.86 -0.82 12.20
N ASP A 19 11.90 0.18 11.32
CA ASP A 19 11.71 1.59 11.69
C ASP A 19 10.22 2.02 11.71
N ILE A 20 9.31 1.13 11.30
CA ILE A 20 7.87 1.37 11.24
C ILE A 20 7.20 0.72 12.45
N LYS A 21 6.49 1.51 13.26
CA LYS A 21 5.89 1.03 14.50
C LYS A 21 4.73 0.07 14.25
N ILE A 22 3.82 0.45 13.35
CA ILE A 22 2.70 -0.40 12.94
C ILE A 22 2.57 -0.31 11.41
N PRO A 23 3.06 -1.31 10.67
CA PRO A 23 2.97 -1.31 9.22
C PRO A 23 1.53 -1.57 8.80
N ILE A 24 0.96 -0.64 8.03
CA ILE A 24 -0.37 -0.76 7.45
C ILE A 24 -0.20 -0.60 5.94
N ILE A 25 -0.69 -1.56 5.16
CA ILE A 25 -0.64 -1.49 3.70
C ILE A 25 -2.04 -1.24 3.17
N ALA A 26 -2.24 -0.08 2.55
CA ALA A 26 -3.48 0.25 1.87
C ALA A 26 -3.33 0.05 0.35
N VAL A 27 -4.26 -0.71 -0.25
CA VAL A 27 -4.27 -1.01 -1.67
C VAL A 27 -5.31 -0.15 -2.37
N TYR A 28 -4.86 0.63 -3.35
CA TYR A 28 -5.65 1.55 -4.15
C TYR A 28 -5.84 1.00 -5.57
N GLU A 29 -7.02 1.22 -6.15
CA GLU A 29 -7.33 1.01 -7.57
C GLU A 29 -7.48 2.35 -8.27
N ASN A 30 -6.72 2.54 -9.34
CA ASN A 30 -6.77 3.72 -10.19
C ASN A 30 -6.70 5.07 -9.41
N PRO A 31 -5.74 5.24 -8.47
CA PRO A 31 -5.59 6.53 -7.80
C PRO A 31 -5.15 7.61 -8.79
N ALA A 32 -5.50 8.86 -8.52
CA ALA A 32 -5.31 9.97 -9.46
C ALA A 32 -3.83 10.18 -9.90
N ASP A 33 -2.88 9.81 -9.05
CA ASP A 33 -1.44 9.91 -9.32
C ASP A 33 -0.85 8.69 -10.03
N PHE A 34 -1.61 7.58 -10.13
CA PHE A 34 -1.26 6.40 -10.94
C PHE A 34 -2.49 5.87 -11.71
N PRO A 35 -2.93 6.57 -12.77
CA PRO A 35 -4.10 6.15 -13.55
C PRO A 35 -3.92 4.76 -14.17
N GLY A 36 -4.96 3.93 -14.05
CA GLY A 36 -5.04 2.57 -14.58
C GLY A 36 -4.20 1.54 -13.84
N LYS A 37 -3.62 1.87 -12.68
CA LYS A 37 -2.77 0.97 -11.90
C LYS A 37 -3.41 0.58 -10.56
N TYR A 38 -2.87 -0.47 -9.97
CA TYR A 38 -3.06 -0.78 -8.56
C TYR A 38 -1.83 -0.36 -7.78
N VAL A 39 -2.03 0.31 -6.65
CA VAL A 39 -0.94 0.85 -5.83
C VAL A 39 -1.09 0.39 -4.39
N ALA A 40 -0.11 -0.32 -3.86
CA ALA A 40 0.00 -0.57 -2.42
C ALA A 40 0.87 0.52 -1.79
N ARG A 41 0.37 1.19 -0.76
CA ARG A 41 1.11 2.21 -0.01
C ARG A 41 1.33 1.77 1.41
N LEU A 42 2.55 1.95 1.90
CA LEU A 42 2.90 1.65 3.27
C LEU A 42 2.67 2.87 4.17
N PHE A 43 2.00 2.64 5.28
CA PHE A 43 1.76 3.60 6.34
C PHE A 43 2.42 3.11 7.64
N ASP A 44 2.88 4.05 8.45
CA ASP A 44 3.14 3.83 9.86
C ASP A 44 2.03 4.53 10.66
N LEU A 45 1.11 3.76 11.23
CA LEU A 45 -0.12 4.28 11.83
C LEU A 45 -0.91 5.13 10.81
N GLN A 46 -1.11 6.42 11.09
CA GLN A 46 -1.84 7.36 10.24
C GLN A 46 -0.92 8.12 9.27
N GLN A 47 0.40 7.87 9.32
CA GLN A 47 1.38 8.59 8.51
C GLN A 47 1.74 7.79 7.28
N ILE A 48 1.56 8.40 6.11
CA ILE A 48 2.02 7.82 4.85
C ILE A 48 3.55 7.81 4.81
N THR A 49 4.14 6.67 4.44
CA THR A 49 5.57 6.59 4.13
C THR A 49 5.82 6.91 2.66
N ASN A 50 7.07 6.94 2.23
CA ASN A 50 7.42 7.08 0.82
C ASN A 50 7.41 5.74 0.06
N TYR A 51 7.20 4.59 0.71
CA TYR A 51 7.28 3.29 0.05
C TYR A 51 5.96 2.88 -0.61
N ILE A 52 6.03 2.57 -1.89
CA ILE A 52 4.88 2.11 -2.68
C ILE A 52 5.24 0.90 -3.54
N ILE A 53 4.23 0.14 -3.95
CA ILE A 53 4.32 -0.86 -5.02
C ILE A 53 3.26 -0.50 -6.06
N VAL A 54 3.62 -0.58 -7.33
CA VAL A 54 2.72 -0.30 -8.45
C VAL A 54 2.66 -1.53 -9.35
N LYS A 55 1.46 -2.04 -9.64
CA LYS A 55 1.22 -3.18 -10.53
C LYS A 55 0.04 -2.94 -11.44
N ASP A 56 -0.14 -3.81 -12.42
CA ASP A 56 -1.23 -3.75 -13.40
C ASP A 56 -2.51 -4.42 -12.89
N THR A 57 -2.38 -5.34 -11.94
CA THR A 57 -3.53 -6.07 -11.39
C THR A 57 -3.51 -6.12 -9.86
N LEU A 58 -4.70 -6.27 -9.27
CA LEU A 58 -4.85 -6.52 -7.84
C LEU A 58 -4.18 -7.83 -7.39
N ALA A 59 -4.18 -8.86 -8.25
CA ALA A 59 -3.57 -10.14 -7.94
C ALA A 59 -2.06 -10.01 -7.69
N GLU A 60 -1.36 -9.29 -8.58
CA GLU A 60 0.08 -9.02 -8.43
C GLU A 60 0.39 -8.23 -7.15
N ILE A 61 -0.46 -7.28 -6.76
CA ILE A 61 -0.29 -6.57 -5.48
C ILE A 61 -0.36 -7.54 -4.30
N ARG A 62 -1.35 -8.44 -4.29
CA ARG A 62 -1.53 -9.40 -3.18
C ARG A 62 -0.34 -10.35 -3.05
N GLU A 63 0.28 -10.76 -4.15
CA GLU A 63 1.51 -11.56 -4.15
C GLU A 63 2.72 -10.81 -3.57
N CYS A 64 2.70 -9.48 -3.61
CA CYS A 64 3.75 -8.63 -3.07
C CYS A 64 3.62 -8.33 -1.57
N ILE A 65 2.50 -8.69 -0.94
CA ILE A 65 2.26 -8.46 0.48
C ILE A 65 2.72 -9.70 1.28
N PRO A 66 3.51 -9.55 2.35
CA PRO A 66 3.95 -10.69 3.15
C PRO A 66 2.76 -11.48 3.72
N SER A 67 2.86 -12.81 3.71
CA SER A 67 1.81 -13.71 4.22
C SER A 67 1.51 -13.55 5.71
N ALA A 68 2.35 -12.83 6.45
CA ALA A 68 2.12 -12.48 7.85
C ALA A 68 1.03 -11.42 8.04
N PHE A 69 0.71 -10.65 7.00
CA PHE A 69 -0.35 -9.64 7.03
C PHE A 69 -1.70 -10.29 6.77
N ASN A 70 -2.72 -9.82 7.47
CA ASN A 70 -4.10 -10.22 7.28
C ASN A 70 -4.82 -9.17 6.45
N LYS A 71 -5.54 -9.64 5.42
CA LYS A 71 -6.42 -8.77 4.66
C LYS A 71 -7.64 -8.40 5.51
N MET A 72 -7.89 -7.11 5.59
CA MET A 72 -9.08 -6.52 6.19
C MET A 72 -9.98 -5.94 5.09
N PRO A 73 -11.31 -5.98 5.27
CA PRO A 73 -12.22 -5.27 4.38
C PRO A 73 -12.02 -3.76 4.51
N ARG A 74 -12.28 -3.01 3.44
CA ARG A 74 -12.33 -1.55 3.50
C ARG A 74 -13.44 -1.06 4.44
N SER A 75 -13.23 0.11 5.03
CA SER A 75 -14.26 0.91 5.68
C SER A 75 -15.11 1.65 4.64
N GLN A 76 -16.33 2.05 5.04
CA GLN A 76 -17.15 2.98 4.27
C GLN A 76 -16.59 4.41 4.28
N GLU A 77 -15.75 4.73 5.27
CA GLU A 77 -15.10 6.04 5.43
C GLU A 77 -13.79 6.15 4.65
N ASP A 78 -13.27 5.03 4.14
CA ASP A 78 -12.06 5.03 3.31
C ASP A 78 -12.29 5.75 1.99
N ASP A 79 -11.21 6.29 1.42
CA ASP A 79 -11.22 6.84 0.06
C ASP A 79 -11.85 5.81 -0.91
N PRO A 80 -12.75 6.22 -1.83
CA PRO A 80 -13.42 5.31 -2.76
C PRO A 80 -12.47 4.41 -3.56
N THR A 81 -11.23 4.86 -3.80
CA THR A 81 -10.22 4.09 -4.54
C THR A 81 -9.54 3.00 -3.70
N ILE A 82 -9.68 3.00 -2.36
CA ILE A 82 -9.13 1.95 -1.50
C ILE A 82 -9.96 0.67 -1.62
N LEU A 83 -9.32 -0.44 -1.96
CA LEU A 83 -9.97 -1.75 -2.05
C LEU A 83 -9.77 -2.58 -0.79
N GLU A 84 -8.55 -2.58 -0.25
CA GLU A 84 -8.11 -3.49 0.80
C GLU A 84 -7.13 -2.81 1.73
N ILE A 85 -7.20 -3.17 3.02
CA ILE A 85 -6.21 -2.82 4.03
C ILE A 85 -5.56 -4.11 4.53
N TRP A 86 -4.26 -4.08 4.80
CA TRP A 86 -3.50 -5.22 5.29
C TRP A 86 -2.69 -4.81 6.53
N MET A 87 -2.76 -5.62 7.60
CA MET A 87 -2.02 -5.44 8.86
C MET A 87 -1.60 -6.76 9.48
#